data_AF-A0A346Y055-F1
#
_entry.id   AF-A0A346Y055-F1
#
_cell.length_a   1.000
_cell.length_b   1.000
_cell.length_c   1.000
_cell.angle_alpha   90.00
_cell.angle_beta   90.00
_cell.angle_gamma   90.00
#
_symmetry.space_group_name_H-M   'P 1'
#
loop_
_entity.id
_entity.type
_entity.pdbx_description
1 polymer ?
#
loop_
_entity_poly.entity_id
_entity_poly.type
_entity_poly.pdbx_seq_one_letter_code
_entity_poly.pdbx_strand_id
1 'polypeptide(L)'
;MTVPLSRHRPGRIDAGRWSLHGSGGSIVHAGQPMARATSPPSPGQLLRLPVSAAPLLLRIPVTSPTWAESLPPMPTGAGITVAFSDPDVEAEHGDAVALLGYPSVGVLPPSTELPPSIDLLIPRTAADRWPLWRDAVLSAGGRVWDLAFGPVAMKLASAVAVHERD
;
A
#
# COMPACT_ATOMS: atom_id res chain seq x y z
N MET A 1 13.60 40.50 26.76
CA MET A 1 12.35 40.66 26.00
C MET A 1 11.77 39.27 25.82
N THR A 2 10.67 39.00 26.51
CA THR A 2 10.13 37.65 26.77
C THR A 2 8.76 37.57 26.11
N VAL A 3 8.57 36.59 25.22
CA VAL A 3 7.32 36.36 24.49
C VAL A 3 6.45 35.38 25.31
N PRO A 4 5.21 35.72 25.69
CA PRO A 4 4.34 34.79 26.41
C PRO A 4 3.57 33.85 25.47
N LEU A 5 3.60 32.56 25.80
CA LEU A 5 2.81 31.47 25.21
C LEU A 5 1.35 31.53 25.71
N SER A 6 0.40 31.71 24.79
CA SER A 6 -1.04 31.61 25.06
C SER A 6 -1.49 30.16 25.17
N ARG A 7 -2.00 29.78 26.35
CA ARG A 7 -2.63 28.49 26.63
C ARG A 7 -4.11 28.52 26.19
N HIS A 8 -4.46 27.73 25.18
CA HIS A 8 -5.86 27.46 24.83
C HIS A 8 -6.47 26.44 25.81
N ARG A 9 -7.57 26.81 26.47
CA ARG A 9 -8.46 25.89 27.21
C ARG A 9 -9.54 25.35 26.26
N PRO A 10 -9.85 24.04 26.25
CA PRO A 10 -11.02 23.52 25.57
C PRO A 10 -12.29 23.70 26.43
N GLY A 11 -13.26 24.40 25.87
CA GLY A 11 -14.60 24.59 26.43
C GLY A 11 -15.55 23.47 26.01
N ARG A 12 -16.14 22.84 27.03
CA ARG A 12 -17.53 22.37 27.16
C ARG A 12 -18.45 22.55 25.94
N ILE A 13 -19.01 21.44 25.45
CA ILE A 13 -20.29 21.41 24.75
C ILE A 13 -21.09 20.24 25.34
N ASP A 14 -22.28 20.55 25.84
CA ASP A 14 -23.23 19.61 26.44
C ASP A 14 -24.59 19.94 25.81
N ALA A 15 -25.20 18.98 25.09
CA ALA A 15 -26.62 18.96 24.75
C ALA A 15 -26.93 17.72 23.89
N GLY A 16 -27.95 16.95 24.29
CA GLY A 16 -28.64 16.06 23.35
C GLY A 16 -29.20 14.77 23.92
N ARG A 17 -30.08 14.88 24.91
CA ARG A 17 -30.93 13.80 25.44
C ARG A 17 -31.93 13.35 24.36
N TRP A 18 -31.91 12.08 23.97
CA TRP A 18 -32.97 11.46 23.17
C TRP A 18 -33.70 10.41 24.03
N SER A 19 -34.94 10.71 24.39
CA SER A 19 -35.89 9.74 24.93
C SER A 19 -36.72 9.17 23.80
N LEU A 20 -36.82 7.84 23.70
CA LEU A 20 -37.83 7.15 22.89
C LEU A 20 -38.61 6.22 23.83
N HIS A 21 -39.86 6.61 24.10
CA HIS A 21 -40.88 5.71 24.62
C HIS A 21 -41.68 5.20 23.42
N GLY A 22 -41.73 3.88 23.24
CA GLY A 22 -42.55 3.20 22.24
C GLY A 22 -42.94 1.83 22.77
N SER A 23 -44.21 1.69 23.10
CA SER A 23 -44.82 0.57 23.81
C SER A 23 -45.03 -0.67 22.92
N GLY A 24 -44.85 -1.85 23.52
CA GLY A 24 -45.78 -2.98 23.43
C GLY A 24 -46.00 -3.64 22.07
N GLY A 25 -45.37 -4.81 21.88
CA GLY A 25 -45.77 -5.79 20.86
C GLY A 25 -45.08 -7.13 21.12
N SER A 26 -45.75 -8.02 21.85
CA SER A 26 -45.33 -9.40 22.08
C SER A 26 -45.95 -10.31 21.03
N ILE A 27 -45.14 -11.05 20.27
CA ILE A 27 -45.59 -12.26 19.54
C ILE A 27 -44.51 -13.36 19.65
N VAL A 28 -45.04 -14.56 19.82
CA VAL A 28 -44.51 -15.85 20.26
C VAL A 28 -43.44 -16.50 19.35
N HIS A 29 -42.59 -17.31 19.99
CA HIS A 29 -41.59 -18.28 19.51
C HIS A 29 -41.83 -18.97 18.16
N ALA A 30 -40.75 -19.06 17.36
CA ALA A 30 -40.40 -20.25 16.57
C ALA A 30 -38.89 -20.29 16.26
N GLY A 31 -38.22 -21.35 16.73
CA GLY A 31 -36.95 -21.92 16.24
C GLY A 31 -35.81 -20.99 15.81
N GLN A 32 -34.77 -20.86 16.65
CA GLN A 32 -33.43 -20.53 16.17
C GLN A 32 -32.86 -21.71 15.35
N PRO A 33 -32.49 -21.52 14.08
CA PRO A 33 -31.32 -22.18 13.53
C PRO A 33 -30.10 -21.32 13.83
N MET A 34 -29.08 -21.99 14.33
CA MET A 34 -27.76 -21.48 14.69
C MET A 34 -27.18 -20.54 13.64
N ALA A 35 -26.44 -19.55 14.13
CA ALA A 35 -25.63 -18.61 13.39
C ALA A 35 -25.06 -19.24 12.11
N ARG A 36 -25.53 -18.74 10.97
CA ARG A 36 -24.93 -19.01 9.67
C ARG A 36 -23.49 -18.54 9.76
N ALA A 37 -22.57 -19.50 9.74
CA ALA A 37 -21.14 -19.25 9.65
C ALA A 37 -20.91 -18.14 8.61
N THR A 38 -20.30 -17.05 9.04
CA THR A 38 -19.63 -16.14 8.12
C THR A 38 -18.63 -16.98 7.36
N SER A 39 -18.96 -17.31 6.11
CA SER A 39 -18.04 -17.99 5.22
C SER A 39 -16.70 -17.25 5.26
N PRO A 40 -15.56 -17.97 5.36
CA PRO A 40 -14.29 -17.32 5.15
C PRO A 40 -14.31 -16.63 3.78
N PRO A 41 -13.69 -15.44 3.63
CA PRO A 41 -13.63 -14.77 2.35
C PRO A 41 -13.07 -15.75 1.32
N SER A 42 -13.79 -15.93 0.22
CA SER A 42 -13.36 -16.81 -0.86
C SER A 42 -12.03 -16.30 -1.42
N PRO A 43 -11.04 -17.16 -1.71
CA PRO A 43 -9.74 -16.75 -2.30
C PRO A 43 -9.84 -16.15 -3.72
N GLY A 44 -11.04 -15.78 -4.17
CA GLY A 44 -11.33 -15.12 -5.45
C GLY A 44 -11.83 -13.69 -5.32
N GLN A 45 -11.92 -13.12 -4.10
CA GLN A 45 -12.21 -11.70 -3.90
C GLN A 45 -10.93 -10.85 -4.08
N LEU A 46 -10.15 -11.19 -5.10
CA LEU A 46 -9.11 -10.33 -5.65
C LEU A 46 -9.80 -9.03 -6.04
N LEU A 47 -9.36 -7.95 -5.39
CA LEU A 47 -9.70 -6.58 -5.70
C LEU A 47 -9.80 -6.40 -7.22
N ARG A 48 -11.03 -6.37 -7.74
CA ARG A 48 -11.29 -5.90 -9.11
C ARG A 48 -11.09 -4.39 -9.10
N LEU A 49 -9.83 -3.96 -9.04
CA LEU A 49 -9.49 -2.61 -9.44
C LEU A 49 -9.99 -2.46 -10.89
N PRO A 50 -10.67 -1.36 -11.25
CA PRO A 50 -10.99 -1.11 -12.63
C PRO A 50 -9.67 -1.17 -13.42
N VAL A 51 -9.65 -1.91 -14.53
CA VAL A 51 -8.46 -2.18 -15.37
C VAL A 51 -7.66 -0.90 -15.69
N SER A 52 -8.32 0.26 -15.71
CA SER A 52 -7.70 1.58 -15.93
C SER A 52 -6.97 2.19 -14.72
N ALA A 53 -7.07 1.62 -13.53
CA ALA A 53 -6.52 2.18 -12.29
C ALA A 53 -5.50 1.24 -11.61
N ALA A 54 -5.29 0.03 -12.14
CA ALA A 54 -4.36 -0.91 -11.54
C ALA A 54 -2.91 -0.36 -11.62
N PRO A 55 -2.13 -0.47 -10.53
CA PRO A 55 -0.77 0.02 -10.50
C PRO A 55 0.17 -0.80 -11.40
N LEU A 56 1.35 -0.23 -11.65
CA LEU A 56 2.47 -0.96 -12.24
C LEU A 56 3.34 -1.51 -11.10
N LEU A 57 3.83 -2.73 -11.26
CA LEU A 57 4.91 -3.24 -10.42
C LEU A 57 6.20 -3.24 -11.24
N LEU A 58 7.25 -2.62 -10.71
CA LEU A 58 8.57 -2.65 -11.31
C LEU A 58 9.55 -3.35 -10.37
N ARG A 59 10.19 -4.41 -10.84
CA ARG A 59 11.27 -5.08 -10.11
C ARG A 59 12.62 -4.68 -10.67
N ILE A 60 13.46 -4.11 -9.83
CA ILE A 60 14.80 -3.63 -10.20
C ILE A 60 15.83 -4.51 -9.50
N PRO A 61 16.76 -5.15 -10.23
CA PRO A 61 17.82 -5.93 -9.62
C PRO A 61 18.85 -5.03 -8.96
N VAL A 62 19.25 -5.40 -7.74
CA VAL A 62 20.34 -4.76 -7.01
C VAL A 62 21.65 -5.38 -7.48
N THR A 63 22.30 -4.72 -8.44
CA THR A 63 23.47 -5.27 -9.16
C THR A 63 24.82 -4.70 -8.70
N SER A 64 24.80 -3.60 -7.94
CA SER A 64 25.99 -2.94 -7.41
C SER A 64 25.62 -2.07 -6.21
N PRO A 65 26.56 -1.68 -5.34
CA PRO A 65 26.24 -0.85 -4.16
C PRO A 65 25.64 0.53 -4.51
N THR A 66 25.92 1.05 -5.71
CA THR A 66 25.46 2.36 -6.18
C THR A 66 24.21 2.28 -7.05
N TRP A 67 23.52 1.13 -7.10
CA TRP A 67 22.34 0.93 -7.94
C TRP A 67 21.26 2.01 -7.69
N ALA A 68 21.09 2.43 -6.44
CA ALA A 68 20.07 3.43 -6.06
C ALA A 68 20.34 4.81 -6.70
N GLU A 69 21.57 5.12 -7.10
CA GLU A 69 21.89 6.36 -7.82
C GLU A 69 21.26 6.42 -9.21
N SER A 70 20.87 5.28 -9.77
CA SER A 70 20.15 5.20 -11.05
C SER A 70 18.65 5.54 -10.91
N LEU A 71 18.12 5.59 -9.68
CA LEU A 71 16.74 5.96 -9.43
C LEU A 71 16.59 7.49 -9.37
N PRO A 72 15.66 8.08 -10.13
CA PRO A 72 15.30 9.48 -9.93
C PRO A 72 14.60 9.66 -8.57
N PRO A 73 14.70 10.84 -7.93
CA PRO A 73 13.91 11.17 -6.75
C PRO A 73 12.41 11.01 -7.00
N MET A 74 11.67 10.54 -6.01
CA MET A 74 10.22 10.36 -6.07
C MET A 74 9.51 11.72 -6.20
N PRO A 75 8.59 11.88 -7.17
CA PRO A 75 7.77 13.09 -7.25
C PRO A 75 6.92 13.24 -5.98
N THR A 76 6.81 14.48 -5.48
CA THR A 76 6.03 14.75 -4.26
C THR A 76 4.58 14.33 -4.42
N GLY A 77 4.09 13.52 -3.49
CA GLY A 77 2.71 13.04 -3.46
C GLY A 77 2.39 11.95 -4.49
N ALA A 78 3.39 11.32 -5.10
CA ALA A 78 3.19 10.25 -6.07
C ALA A 78 2.73 8.92 -5.44
N GLY A 79 2.94 8.72 -4.13
CA GLY A 79 2.46 7.54 -3.40
C GLY A 79 3.07 6.22 -3.89
N ILE A 80 4.34 6.26 -4.31
CA ILE A 80 5.08 5.07 -4.76
C ILE A 80 5.75 4.46 -3.54
N THR A 81 5.63 3.15 -3.38
CA THR A 81 6.23 2.42 -2.25
C THR A 81 7.29 1.45 -2.75
N VAL A 82 8.27 1.13 -1.88
CA VAL A 82 9.33 0.15 -2.16
C VAL A 82 9.24 -1.04 -1.21
N ALA A 83 9.42 -2.24 -1.74
CA ALA A 83 9.65 -3.45 -0.96
C ALA A 83 10.97 -4.10 -1.37
N PHE A 84 11.72 -4.64 -0.41
CA PHE A 84 13.04 -5.24 -0.65
C PHE A 84 12.93 -6.76 -0.77
N SER A 85 13.78 -7.40 -1.58
CA SER A 85 13.75 -8.86 -1.75
C SER A 85 14.10 -9.64 -0.48
N ASP A 86 14.94 -9.05 0.37
CA ASP A 86 15.44 -9.66 1.59
C ASP A 86 15.89 -8.57 2.59
N PRO A 87 16.05 -8.92 3.89
CA PRO A 87 16.36 -7.96 4.94
C PRO A 87 17.77 -7.37 4.84
N ASP A 88 18.72 -8.06 4.22
CA ASP A 88 20.10 -7.58 4.11
C ASP A 88 20.16 -6.43 3.10
N VAL A 89 19.43 -6.55 1.97
CA VAL A 89 19.27 -5.47 0.99
C VAL A 89 18.55 -4.27 1.59
N GLU A 90 17.51 -4.48 2.41
CA GLU A 90 16.82 -3.38 3.11
C GLU A 90 17.78 -2.67 4.08
N ALA A 91 18.55 -3.42 4.86
CA ALA A 91 19.50 -2.86 5.81
C ALA A 91 20.63 -2.07 5.10
N GLU A 92 21.08 -2.53 3.94
CA GLU A 92 22.15 -1.88 3.19
C GLU A 92 21.67 -0.63 2.42
N HIS A 93 20.47 -0.67 1.85
CA HIS A 93 20.02 0.34 0.88
C HIS A 93 18.77 1.13 1.29
N GLY A 94 18.10 0.76 2.39
CA GLY A 94 16.87 1.40 2.86
C GLY A 94 17.01 2.91 3.01
N ASP A 95 18.09 3.36 3.66
CA ASP A 95 18.35 4.79 3.87
C ASP A 95 18.56 5.56 2.55
N ALA A 96 19.29 4.98 1.60
CA ALA A 96 19.52 5.60 0.30
C ALA A 96 18.22 5.77 -0.49
N VAL A 97 17.36 4.75 -0.46
CA VAL A 97 16.05 4.78 -1.12
C VAL A 97 15.08 5.74 -0.42
N ALA A 98 15.13 5.81 0.91
CA ALA A 98 14.35 6.77 1.70
C ALA A 98 14.76 8.23 1.43
N LEU A 99 16.07 8.51 1.23
CA LEU A 99 16.56 9.84 0.85
C LEU A 99 16.03 10.30 -0.51
N LEU A 100 15.74 9.36 -1.42
CA LEU A 100 15.08 9.62 -2.69
C LEU A 100 13.56 9.81 -2.54
N GLY A 101 13.02 9.63 -1.34
CA GLY A 101 11.61 9.85 -1.01
C GLY A 101 10.71 8.62 -1.15
N TYR A 102 11.26 7.44 -1.44
CA TYR A 102 10.47 6.21 -1.55
C TYR A 102 10.27 5.57 -0.16
N PRO A 103 9.03 5.54 0.39
CA PRO A 103 8.75 4.83 1.64
C PRO A 103 8.92 3.32 1.49
N SER A 104 9.71 2.71 2.38
CA SER A 104 9.80 1.24 2.52
C SER A 104 8.55 0.70 3.21
N VAL A 105 7.95 -0.33 2.60
CA VAL A 105 6.86 -1.14 3.18
C VAL A 105 7.36 -2.49 3.71
N GLY A 106 8.69 -2.68 3.73
CA GLY A 106 9.37 -3.85 4.28
C GLY A 106 9.86 -4.83 3.21
N VAL A 107 9.93 -6.11 3.61
CA VAL A 107 10.59 -7.17 2.85
C VAL A 107 9.57 -8.11 2.20
N LEU A 108 9.81 -8.44 0.93
CA LEU A 108 9.08 -9.42 0.16
C LEU A 108 9.22 -10.83 0.77
N PRO A 109 8.26 -11.73 0.53
CA PRO A 109 8.43 -13.14 0.87
C PRO A 109 9.70 -13.69 0.21
N PRO A 110 10.52 -14.46 0.95
CA PRO A 110 11.79 -14.97 0.44
C PRO A 110 11.57 -15.79 -0.83
N SER A 111 12.33 -15.46 -1.88
CA SER A 111 12.35 -16.18 -3.14
C SER A 111 13.76 -16.72 -3.38
N THR A 112 13.92 -18.03 -3.33
CA THR A 112 15.23 -18.70 -3.50
C THR A 112 15.77 -18.65 -4.93
N GLU A 113 15.00 -18.14 -5.89
CA GLU A 113 15.32 -18.22 -7.33
C GLU A 113 15.65 -16.87 -7.96
N LEU A 114 15.59 -15.76 -7.20
CA LEU A 114 15.78 -14.43 -7.74
C LEU A 114 17.02 -13.75 -7.15
N PRO A 115 17.76 -12.99 -7.95
CA PRO A 115 18.81 -12.14 -7.42
C PRO A 115 18.22 -11.07 -6.48
N PRO A 116 19.05 -10.51 -5.58
CA PRO A 116 18.71 -9.32 -4.80
C PRO A 116 18.02 -8.26 -5.67
N SER A 117 16.87 -7.78 -5.22
CA SER A 117 16.04 -6.84 -5.98
C SER A 117 15.15 -6.00 -5.08
N ILE A 118 14.58 -4.95 -5.66
CA ILE A 118 13.49 -4.20 -5.05
C ILE A 118 12.26 -4.23 -5.95
N ASP A 119 11.09 -4.14 -5.34
CA ASP A 119 9.82 -3.90 -6.01
C ASP A 119 9.36 -2.47 -5.74
N LEU A 120 9.04 -1.73 -6.81
CA LEU A 120 8.34 -0.46 -6.74
C LEU A 120 6.89 -0.67 -7.16
N LEU A 121 5.95 -0.30 -6.29
CA LEU A 121 4.54 -0.22 -6.65
C LEU A 121 4.22 1.21 -7.09
N ILE A 122 3.94 1.39 -8.37
CA ILE A 122 3.74 2.69 -8.99
C ILE A 122 2.25 2.86 -9.31
N PRO A 123 1.53 3.78 -8.65
CA PRO A 123 0.16 4.10 -9.01
C PRO A 123 0.06 4.53 -10.47
N ARG A 124 -0.95 4.04 -11.20
CA ARG A 124 -1.15 4.39 -12.62
C ARG A 124 -1.24 5.91 -12.82
N THR A 125 -1.94 6.57 -11.91
CA THR A 125 -2.06 8.04 -11.88
C THR A 125 -0.73 8.76 -11.76
N ALA A 126 0.24 8.20 -11.02
CA ALA A 126 1.58 8.76 -10.92
C ALA A 126 2.37 8.54 -12.21
N ALA A 127 2.34 7.33 -12.76
CA ALA A 127 2.99 7.00 -14.03
C ALA A 127 2.50 7.89 -15.18
N ASP A 128 1.20 8.19 -15.22
CA ASP A 128 0.60 9.05 -16.26
C ASP A 128 0.88 10.54 -16.03
N ARG A 129 0.94 10.98 -14.76
CA ARG A 129 1.16 12.39 -14.40
C ARG A 129 2.61 12.82 -14.58
N TRP A 130 3.58 11.92 -14.37
CA TRP A 130 5.00 12.23 -14.48
C TRP A 130 5.71 11.31 -15.48
N PRO A 131 5.45 11.45 -16.79
CA PRO A 131 5.98 10.54 -17.81
C PRO A 131 7.51 10.56 -17.89
N LEU A 132 8.16 11.72 -17.74
CA LEU A 132 9.63 11.81 -17.75
C LEU A 132 10.26 11.08 -16.55
N TRP A 133 9.65 11.18 -15.37
CA TRP A 133 10.09 10.45 -14.20
C TRP A 133 9.89 8.94 -14.40
N ARG A 134 8.72 8.53 -14.91
CA ARG A 134 8.41 7.14 -15.22
C ARG A 134 9.45 6.55 -16.17
N ASP A 135 9.77 7.26 -17.24
CA ASP A 135 10.73 6.78 -18.24
C ASP A 135 12.15 6.69 -17.65
N ALA A 136 12.53 7.62 -16.76
CA ALA A 136 13.79 7.54 -16.02
C ALA A 136 13.84 6.33 -15.07
N VAL A 137 12.77 6.06 -14.33
CA VAL A 137 12.67 4.87 -13.47
C VAL A 137 12.73 3.57 -14.29
N LEU A 138 12.04 3.51 -15.43
CA LEU A 138 12.12 2.34 -16.32
C LEU A 138 13.52 2.16 -16.94
N SER A 139 14.26 3.26 -17.11
CA SER A 139 15.64 3.24 -17.60
C SER A 139 16.65 2.74 -16.56
N ALA A 140 16.32 2.76 -15.26
CA ALA A 140 17.10 2.11 -14.22
C ALA A 140 17.15 0.57 -14.40
N GLY A 141 16.28 0.04 -15.25
CA GLY A 141 16.27 -1.35 -15.68
C GLY A 141 15.27 -2.21 -14.93
N GLY A 142 15.36 -3.52 -15.14
CA GLY A 142 14.51 -4.51 -14.48
C GLY A 142 13.30 -4.95 -15.31
N ARG A 143 12.24 -5.41 -14.62
CA ARG A 143 11.03 -5.96 -15.23
C ARG A 143 9.80 -5.22 -14.74
N VAL A 144 8.97 -4.76 -15.67
CA VAL A 144 7.71 -4.07 -15.37
C VAL A 144 6.52 -4.99 -15.67
N TRP A 145 5.55 -4.96 -14.78
CA TRP A 145 4.28 -5.65 -14.93
C TRP A 145 3.13 -4.66 -14.76
N ASP A 146 2.21 -4.69 -15.71
CA ASP A 146 0.93 -4.01 -15.57
C ASP A 146 -0.04 -4.93 -14.83
N LEU A 147 -0.42 -4.54 -13.61
CA LEU A 147 -1.29 -5.35 -12.76
C LEU A 147 -2.76 -5.28 -13.20
N ALA A 148 -3.09 -4.49 -14.23
CA ALA A 148 -4.38 -4.55 -14.90
C ALA A 148 -4.63 -5.92 -15.56
N PHE A 149 -3.56 -6.65 -15.89
CA PHE A 149 -3.64 -8.00 -16.41
C PHE A 149 -3.83 -9.02 -15.27
N GLY A 150 -5.08 -9.46 -15.07
CA GLY A 150 -5.48 -10.36 -13.98
C GLY A 150 -4.54 -11.55 -13.70
N PRO A 151 -4.08 -12.32 -14.71
CA PRO A 151 -3.13 -13.42 -14.47
C PRO A 151 -1.78 -12.98 -13.89
N VAL A 152 -1.32 -11.78 -14.22
CA VAL A 152 -0.08 -11.21 -13.71
C VAL A 152 -0.26 -10.80 -12.26
N ALA A 153 -1.36 -10.11 -11.94
CA ALA A 153 -1.71 -9.76 -10.56
C ALA A 153 -1.82 -10.99 -9.66
N MET A 154 -2.40 -12.10 -10.15
CA MET A 154 -2.47 -13.36 -9.40
C MET A 154 -1.10 -13.95 -9.08
N LYS A 155 -0.16 -13.94 -10.05
CA LYS A 155 1.20 -14.45 -9.83
C LYS A 155 2.02 -13.59 -8.88
N LEU A 156 1.72 -12.30 -8.83
CA LEU A 156 2.45 -11.31 -8.01
C LEU A 156 1.69 -10.92 -6.74
N ALA A 157 0.59 -11.61 -6.41
CA ALA A 157 -0.30 -11.24 -5.31
C ALA A 157 0.43 -11.11 -3.97
N SER A 158 1.39 -12.00 -3.68
CA SER A 158 2.15 -11.94 -2.44
C SER A 158 3.09 -10.73 -2.37
N ALA A 159 3.62 -10.27 -3.50
CA ALA A 159 4.43 -9.04 -3.56
C ALA A 159 3.54 -7.81 -3.39
N VAL A 160 2.42 -7.76 -4.13
CA VAL A 160 1.43 -6.66 -4.03
C VAL A 160 0.89 -6.52 -2.60
N ALA A 161 0.60 -7.64 -1.93
CA ALA A 161 0.10 -7.63 -0.56
C ALA A 161 1.08 -7.02 0.45
N VAL A 162 2.39 -6.95 0.17
CA VAL A 162 3.34 -6.24 1.03
C VAL A 162 3.12 -4.72 0.95
N HIS A 163 2.85 -4.21 -0.25
CA HIS A 163 2.61 -2.79 -0.49
C HIS A 163 1.24 -2.28 -0.01
N GLU A 164 0.29 -3.17 0.28
CA GLU A 164 -1.06 -2.84 0.75
C GLU A 164 -1.20 -2.89 2.29
N ARG A 165 -0.11 -3.16 3.03
CA ARG A 165 -0.15 -3.34 4.49
C ARG A 165 -0.17 -2.06 5.33
N ASP A 166 -0.13 -0.89 4.70
CA ASP A 166 -0.14 0.43 5.35
C ASP A 166 -1.50 1.14 5.30
#